data_AF-A0A1S6IZB4-F1
#
_entry.id   AF-A0A1S6IZB4-F1
#
_cell.length_a   1.000
_cell.length_b   1.000
_cell.length_c   1.000
_cell.angle_alpha   90.00
_cell.angle_beta   90.00
_cell.angle_gamma   90.00
#
_symmetry.space_group_name_H-M   'P 1'
#
loop_
_entity.id
_entity.type
_entity.pdbx_description
1 polymer ?
#
loop_
_entity_poly.entity_id
_entity_poly.type
_entity_poly.pdbx_seq_one_letter_code
_entity_poly.pdbx_strand_id
1 'polypeptide(L)' 'MYGALQPTHLVLILIVVLIIFGPGKLKGLGKSLGEGLRDFKNAVNSNDEDKVEKIESKPESKTDSK' A
#
# COMPACT_ATOMS: atom_id res chain seq x y z
N MET A 1 27.57 15.32 -9.81
CA MET A 1 27.43 14.50 -8.59
C MET A 1 25.98 14.04 -8.41
N TYR A 2 25.52 13.05 -9.18
CA TYR A 2 24.18 12.45 -9.04
C TYR A 2 24.23 10.95 -9.38
N GLY A 3 25.12 10.21 -8.71
CA GLY A 3 25.37 8.79 -8.99
C GLY A 3 24.52 7.81 -8.16
N ALA A 4 23.83 8.26 -7.11
CA ALA A 4 23.23 7.37 -6.12
C ALA A 4 21.70 7.46 -5.99
N LEU A 5 21.07 8.55 -6.47
CA LEU A 5 19.62 8.77 -6.37
C LEU A 5 18.92 8.76 -7.73
N GLN A 6 19.51 8.12 -8.73
CA GLN A 6 18.77 7.88 -9.97
C GLN A 6 17.68 6.84 -9.69
N PRO A 7 16.40 7.16 -9.88
CA PRO A 7 15.29 6.23 -9.63
C PRO A 7 15.48 4.88 -10.33
N THR A 8 16.21 4.88 -11.45
CA THR A 8 16.60 3.69 -12.22
C THR A 8 17.34 2.63 -11.39
N HIS A 9 18.28 3.03 -10.53
CA HIS A 9 19.03 2.08 -9.69
C HIS A 9 18.14 1.45 -8.63
N LEU A 10 17.25 2.25 -8.03
CA LEU A 10 16.29 1.78 -7.03
C LEU A 10 15.29 0.79 -7.63
N VAL A 11 14.84 1.04 -8.87
CA VAL A 11 13.99 0.10 -9.62
C VAL A 11 14.73 -1.21 -9.93
N LEU A 12 16.01 -1.16 -10.34
CA LEU A 12 16.80 -2.37 -10.59
C LEU A 12 16.92 -3.24 -9.32
N ILE A 13 17.23 -2.63 -8.17
CA ILE A 13 17.32 -3.32 -6.88
C ILE A 13 15.95 -3.89 -6.50
N LEU A 14 14.88 -3.12 -6.67
CA LEU A 14 13.51 -3.56 -6.41
C LEU A 14 13.18 -4.82 -7.23
N ILE A 15 13.57 -4.87 -8.51
CA ILE A 15 13.36 -6.04 -9.37
C ILE A 15 14.10 -7.27 -8.82
N VAL A 16 15.36 -7.13 -8.42
CA VAL A 16 16.13 -8.26 -7.85
C VAL A 16 15.50 -8.76 -6.55
N VAL A 17 15.09 -7.85 -5.66
CA VAL A 17 14.37 -8.17 -4.42
C VAL A 17 13.04 -8.86 -4.72
N LEU A 18 12.30 -8.38 -5.73
CA LEU A 18 11.04 -8.98 -6.16
C LEU A 18 11.21 -10.38 -6.74
N ILE A 19 12.34 -10.71 -7.35
CA ILE A 19 12.62 -12.07 -7.82
C ILE A 19 12.86 -13.01 -6.64
N ILE A 20 13.60 -12.57 -5.63
CA ILE A 20 13.92 -13.38 -4.44
C ILE A 20 12.69 -13.55 -3.53
N PHE A 21 12.00 -12.45 -3.21
CA PHE A 21 10.86 -12.46 -2.31
C PHE A 21 9.53 -12.74 -3.01
N GLY A 22 9.44 -12.51 -4.32
CA GLY A 22 8.21 -12.59 -5.09
C GLY A 22 7.29 -11.36 -4.90
N PRO A 23 6.56 -10.92 -5.94
CA PRO A 23 5.61 -9.80 -5.82
C PRO A 23 4.44 -10.10 -4.87
N GLY A 24 4.11 -11.38 -4.65
CA GLY A 24 3.05 -11.78 -3.73
C GLY A 24 3.34 -11.42 -2.27
N LYS A 25 4.60 -11.58 -1.82
CA LYS A 25 5.01 -11.25 -0.45
C LYS A 25 4.92 -9.74 -0.20
N LEU A 26 5.38 -8.90 -1.15
CA LEU A 26 5.27 -7.44 -1.02
C LEU A 26 3.82 -6.97 -1.02
N LYS A 27 2.94 -7.54 -1.86
CA LYS A 27 1.50 -7.23 -1.84
C LYS A 27 0.84 -7.58 -0.50
N GLY A 28 1.19 -8.74 0.07
CA GLY A 28 0.71 -9.15 1.39
C GLY A 28 1.16 -8.18 2.50
N LEU A 29 2.47 -7.89 2.55
CA LEU A 29 3.04 -6.95 3.53
C LEU A 29 2.46 -5.54 3.39
N GLY A 30 2.30 -5.05 2.15
CA GLY A 30 1.70 -3.75 1.88
C GLY A 30 0.23 -3.65 2.30
N LYS A 31 -0.54 -4.74 2.15
CA LYS A 31 -1.94 -4.78 2.61
C LYS A 31 -2.01 -4.69 4.15
N SER A 32 -1.23 -5.52 4.86
CA SER A 32 -1.20 -5.50 6.33
C SER A 32 -0.68 -4.19 6.90
N LEU A 33 0.38 -3.62 6.31
CA LEU A 33 0.92 -2.33 6.71
C LEU A 33 -0.06 -1.19 6.39
N GLY A 34 -0.76 -1.26 5.26
CA GLY A 34 -1.76 -0.27 4.84
C GLY A 34 -2.99 -0.26 5.76
N GLU A 35 -3.49 -1.44 6.15
CA GLU A 35 -4.55 -1.56 7.15
C GLU A 35 -4.11 -0.96 8.50
N GLY A 36 -2.93 -1.35 9.00
CA GLY A 36 -2.39 -0.79 10.25
C GLY A 36 -2.13 0.71 10.21
N LEU A 37 -1.63 1.24 9.10
CA LEU A 37 -1.40 2.68 8.93
C LEU A 37 -2.73 3.44 8.80
N ARG A 38 -3.76 2.84 8.19
CA ARG A 38 -5.11 3.42 8.12
C ARG A 38 -5.72 3.52 9.51
N ASP A 39 -5.61 2.46 10.31
CA ASP A 39 -6.14 2.45 11.67
C ASP A 39 -5.35 3.39 12.59
N PHE A 40 -4.02 3.45 12.44
CA PHE A 40 -3.17 4.43 13.13
C PHE A 40 -3.54 5.87 12.76
N LYS A 41 -3.73 6.16 11.47
CA LYS A 41 -4.20 7.46 10.99
C LYS A 41 -5.56 7.79 11.60
N ASN A 42 -6.51 6.85 11.58
CA ASN A 42 -7.83 7.08 12.15
C ASN A 42 -7.76 7.38 13.64
N ALA A 43 -6.99 6.62 14.42
CA ALA A 43 -6.82 6.84 15.86
C ALA A 43 -6.17 8.20 16.18
N VAL A 44 -5.18 8.62 15.38
CA VAL A 44 -4.53 9.94 15.55
C VAL A 44 -5.51 11.06 15.19
N ASN A 45 -6.26 10.95 14.10
CA ASN A 45 -7.21 12.00 13.69
C ASN A 45 -8.48 12.04 14.56
N SER A 46 -8.89 10.92 15.16
CA SER A 46 -10.04 10.87 16.08
C SER A 46 -9.78 11.59 17.41
N ASN A 47 -8.54 11.93 17.75
CA ASN A 47 -8.22 12.76 18.92
C ASN A 47 -8.26 14.26 18.62
N ASP A 48 -8.28 14.67 17.34
CA ASP A 48 -8.28 16.09 16.95
C ASP A 48 -9.66 16.58 16.50
N GLU A 49 -10.47 15.79 15.76
CA GLU A 49 -11.75 16.28 15.24
C GLU A 49 -12.84 15.20 15.18
N ASP A 50 -13.95 15.45 15.86
CA ASP A 50 -15.21 14.70 15.74
C ASP A 50 -15.65 14.57 14.26
N LYS A 51 -15.94 13.33 13.82
CA LYS A 51 -16.57 12.91 12.54
C LYS A 51 -15.74 13.13 11.24
N VAL A 52 -15.26 12.02 10.65
CA VAL A 52 -15.35 11.82 9.19
C VAL A 52 -15.89 10.42 8.90
N GLU A 53 -17.10 10.44 8.38
CA GLU A 53 -17.89 9.39 7.78
C GLU A 53 -17.11 8.55 6.74
N LYS A 54 -17.38 7.24 6.73
CA LYS A 54 -17.54 6.43 5.50
C LYS A 54 -16.46 6.56 4.43
N ILE A 55 -15.54 5.60 4.39
CA ILE A 55 -14.93 5.18 3.12
C ILE A 55 -15.20 3.68 2.94
N GLU A 56 -16.36 3.42 2.36
CA GLU A 56 -16.58 2.24 1.52
C GLU A 56 -15.51 2.21 0.42
N SER A 57 -14.83 1.07 0.30
CA SER A 57 -14.52 0.51 -1.00
C SER A 57 -14.45 -1.01 -0.83
N LYS A 58 -15.64 -1.61 -0.73
CA LYS A 58 -15.84 -2.97 -1.16
C LYS A 58 -15.67 -2.97 -2.69
N PRO A 59 -14.69 -3.69 -3.29
CA PRO A 59 -14.82 -4.05 -4.67
C PRO A 59 -15.69 -5.31 -4.68
N GLU A 60 -17.00 -5.12 -4.83
CA GLU A 60 -17.83 -6.12 -5.47
C GLU A 60 -17.37 -6.21 -6.93
N SER A 61 -16.44 -7.13 -7.21
CA SER A 61 -16.30 -7.70 -8.55
C SER A 61 -17.34 -8.79 -8.69
N LYS A 62 -18.57 -8.41 -9.04
CA LYS A 62 -19.44 -9.27 -9.84
C LYS A 62 -19.26 -8.85 -11.30
N THR A 63 -18.30 -9.46 -11.97
CA THR A 63 -18.38 -9.62 -13.43
C THR A 63 -19.06 -10.95 -13.68
N ASP A 64 -20.39 -10.94 -13.51
CA ASP A 64 -21.27 -11.88 -14.18
C ASP A 64 -21.94 -11.05 -15.28
N SER A 65 -21.40 -11.16 -16.49
CA SER A 65 -22.04 -10.63 -17.69
C SER A 65 -21.96 -11.70 -18.76
N LYS A 66 -23.04 -12.50 -18.79
CA LYS A 66 -23.73 -13.10 -19.94
C LYS A 66 -22.96 -14.00 -20.89
#